data_AF-A0A8T5A5R3-F1
#
_entry.id   AF-A0A8T5A5R3-F1
#
_cell.length_a   1.000
_cell.length_b   1.000
_cell.length_c   1.000
_cell.angle_alpha   90.00
_cell.angle_beta   90.00
_cell.angle_gamma   90.00
#
_symmetry.space_group_name_H-M   'P 1'
#
loop_
_entity.id
_entity.type
_entity.pdbx_description
1 polymer ?
#
loop_
_entity_poly.entity_id
_entity_poly.type
_entity_poly.pdbx_seq_one_letter_code
_entity_poly.pdbx_strand_id
1 'polypeptide(L)'
;MFQEKSKGIRFSDVVLIFDRDLGKLVFRDFKGYGSLLDDAEWLLERTPQRSWGFMMRPIIKEGSYGLWIGEYEPENNRVVREEVHFSRGASTISKLLLRYAENKISERVINKMLNVDTLRNKLPESNIIQDFKYFICPEERLYSKCPRIEEIYRAILKRSNSVSRLHYSQVAEIISRINKCNDVIICPLTAPPNAFERLFTLNKVLRSRRMGEINIYENVIKVFQHCPQGESF
;
A
#
# COMPACT_ATOMS: atom_id res chain seq x y z
N MET A 1 27.23 -9.69 -5.24
CA MET A 1 27.94 -8.43 -5.54
C MET A 1 27.71 -7.31 -4.50
N PHE A 2 27.00 -7.55 -3.38
CA PHE A 2 26.77 -6.55 -2.32
C PHE A 2 27.64 -6.72 -1.05
N GLN A 3 28.29 -7.87 -0.85
CA GLN A 3 29.11 -8.14 0.34
C GLN A 3 30.34 -7.22 0.49
N GLU A 4 30.84 -6.62 -0.60
CA GLU A 4 31.95 -5.66 -0.51
C GLU A 4 31.49 -4.22 -0.19
N LYS A 5 30.21 -3.88 -0.43
CA LYS A 5 29.67 -2.53 -0.19
C LYS A 5 29.25 -2.27 1.26
N SER A 6 29.19 -3.30 2.11
CA SER A 6 28.70 -3.20 3.50
C SER A 6 29.76 -2.94 4.56
N LYS A 7 31.07 -2.98 4.23
CA LYS A 7 32.13 -2.67 5.20
C LYS A 7 32.00 -1.22 5.69
N GLY A 8 31.80 -1.06 7.01
CA GLY A 8 31.72 0.24 7.67
C GLY A 8 30.33 0.91 7.68
N ILE A 9 29.28 0.22 7.21
CA ILE A 9 27.90 0.71 7.33
C ILE A 9 27.28 0.20 8.63
N ARG A 10 26.83 1.12 9.48
CA ARG A 10 26.05 0.83 10.68
C ARG A 10 24.57 1.01 10.38
N PHE A 11 23.76 0.02 10.71
CA PHE A 11 22.31 0.09 10.57
C PHE A 11 21.68 0.61 11.85
N SER A 12 20.59 1.36 11.71
CA SER A 12 19.77 1.75 12.86
C SER A 12 18.77 0.68 13.24
N ASP A 13 18.21 0.79 14.44
CA ASP A 13 17.21 -0.14 14.96
C ASP A 13 15.77 0.31 14.61
N VAL A 14 15.63 1.19 13.61
CA VAL A 14 14.32 1.66 13.13
C VAL A 14 14.12 1.26 11.68
N VAL A 15 12.99 0.61 11.39
CA VAL A 15 12.60 0.25 10.03
C VAL A 15 11.21 0.83 9.76
N LEU A 16 11.09 1.52 8.63
CA LEU A 16 9.81 2.05 8.16
C LEU A 16 9.35 1.26 6.95
N ILE A 17 8.15 0.72 6.99
CA ILE A 17 7.53 -0.01 5.88
C ILE A 17 6.38 0.82 5.31
N PHE A 18 6.34 0.92 3.98
CA PHE A 18 5.21 1.37 3.20
C PHE A 18 4.65 0.16 2.44
N ASP A 19 3.55 -0.39 2.94
CA ASP A 19 2.83 -1.51 2.34
C ASP A 19 1.54 -1.01 1.69
N ARG A 20 1.16 -1.59 0.54
CA ARG A 20 -0.06 -1.22 -0.18
C ARG A 20 -1.32 -1.46 0.64
N ASP A 21 -1.41 -2.60 1.32
CA ASP A 21 -2.64 -3.03 2.00
C ASP A 21 -2.64 -2.66 3.50
N LEU A 22 -1.48 -2.70 4.15
CA LEU A 22 -1.30 -2.40 5.57
C LEU A 22 -0.95 -0.93 5.83
N GLY A 23 -0.63 -0.17 4.79
CA GLY A 23 -0.21 1.22 4.91
C GLY A 23 1.17 1.33 5.53
N LYS A 24 1.36 2.29 6.45
CA LYS A 24 2.67 2.59 6.99
C LYS A 24 2.89 1.94 8.36
N LEU A 25 3.96 1.17 8.48
CA LEU A 25 4.35 0.50 9.74
C LEU A 25 5.73 0.98 10.17
N VAL A 26 5.89 1.28 11.46
CA VAL A 26 7.20 1.66 12.02
C VAL A 26 7.62 0.65 13.07
N PHE A 27 8.73 -0.03 12.83
CA PHE A 27 9.37 -0.93 13.78
C PHE A 27 10.45 -0.14 14.49
N ARG A 28 10.32 -0.02 15.83
CA ARG A 28 11.34 0.54 16.72
C ARG A 28 12.05 -0.60 17.43
N ASP A 29 13.29 -0.36 17.84
CA ASP A 29 14.14 -1.34 18.54
C ASP A 29 14.30 -2.67 17.78
N PHE A 30 14.33 -2.57 16.45
CA PHE A 30 14.50 -3.71 15.55
C PHE A 30 15.94 -4.25 15.62
N LYS A 31 16.09 -5.43 16.21
CA LYS A 31 17.35 -6.17 16.31
C LYS A 31 17.39 -7.28 15.26
N GLY A 32 17.90 -6.94 14.09
CA GLY A 32 18.13 -7.91 13.02
C GLY A 32 19.42 -8.72 13.19
N TYR A 33 19.74 -9.50 12.18
CA TYR A 33 20.96 -10.29 11.99
C TYR A 33 22.17 -9.44 11.57
N GLY A 34 21.99 -8.13 11.34
CA GLY A 34 23.08 -7.25 10.91
C GLY A 34 23.35 -7.36 9.40
N SER A 35 22.30 -7.64 8.63
CA SER A 35 22.33 -7.70 7.16
C SER A 35 21.03 -7.08 6.64
N LEU A 36 21.12 -6.08 5.76
CA LEU A 36 19.94 -5.34 5.30
C LEU A 36 18.90 -6.25 4.63
N LEU A 37 19.35 -7.22 3.84
CA LEU A 37 18.47 -8.16 3.15
C LEU A 37 17.90 -9.18 4.12
N ASP A 38 18.73 -9.87 4.91
CA ASP A 38 18.24 -10.91 5.83
C ASP A 38 17.27 -10.32 6.87
N ASP A 39 17.55 -9.10 7.33
CA ASP A 39 16.69 -8.34 8.25
C ASP A 39 15.35 -7.99 7.62
N ALA A 40 15.36 -7.60 6.34
CA ALA A 40 14.17 -7.29 5.58
C ALA A 40 13.34 -8.54 5.33
N GLU A 41 13.95 -9.63 4.85
CA GLU A 41 13.26 -10.90 4.61
C GLU A 41 12.67 -11.49 5.89
N TRP A 42 13.39 -11.40 7.02
CA TRP A 42 12.88 -11.82 8.32
C TRP A 42 11.64 -11.02 8.76
N LEU A 43 11.62 -9.71 8.50
CA LEU A 43 10.45 -8.86 8.74
C LEU A 43 9.29 -9.22 7.82
N LEU A 44 9.58 -9.53 6.56
CA LEU A 44 8.57 -9.96 5.57
C LEU A 44 7.92 -11.28 6.00
N GLU A 45 8.68 -12.27 6.45
CA GLU A 45 8.13 -13.56 6.93
C GLU A 45 7.12 -13.41 8.08
N ARG A 46 7.27 -12.37 8.91
CA ARG A 46 6.46 -12.14 10.12
C ARG A 46 5.40 -11.07 9.94
N THR A 47 5.40 -10.39 8.81
CA THR A 47 4.33 -9.50 8.40
C THR A 47 3.39 -10.34 7.52
N PRO A 48 2.07 -10.37 7.75
CA PRO A 48 1.15 -11.13 6.90
C PRO A 48 1.12 -10.52 5.48
N GLN A 49 2.03 -10.96 4.63
CA GLN A 49 2.36 -10.38 3.33
C GLN A 49 1.51 -10.98 2.21
N ARG A 50 0.78 -10.12 1.48
CA ARG A 50 0.11 -10.44 0.18
C ARG A 50 0.15 -9.25 -0.80
N SER A 51 1.10 -8.32 -0.62
CA SER A 51 1.04 -6.98 -1.18
C SER A 51 2.40 -6.46 -1.66
N TRP A 52 2.37 -5.40 -2.48
CA TRP A 52 3.56 -4.67 -2.91
C TRP A 52 3.93 -3.63 -1.87
N GLY A 53 5.23 -3.43 -1.64
CA GLY A 53 5.69 -2.38 -0.74
C GLY A 53 7.17 -2.08 -0.81
N PHE A 54 7.59 -1.12 -0.01
CA PHE A 54 9.01 -0.86 0.21
C PHE A 54 9.31 -0.61 1.68
N MET A 55 10.54 -0.89 2.07
CA MET A 55 11.10 -0.64 3.39
C MET A 55 12.17 0.43 3.30
N MET A 56 12.31 1.22 4.34
CA MET A 56 13.41 2.15 4.51
C MET A 56 14.07 1.93 5.86
N ARG A 57 15.39 1.96 5.86
CA ARG A 57 16.19 1.87 7.07
C ARG A 57 17.28 2.94 7.08
N PRO A 58 17.36 3.78 8.14
CA PRO A 58 18.50 4.65 8.36
C PRO A 58 19.78 3.84 8.47
N ILE A 59 20.79 4.28 7.71
CA ILE A 59 22.14 3.73 7.71
C ILE A 59 23.14 4.84 7.94
N ILE A 60 24.30 4.51 8.51
CA ILE A 60 25.36 5.46 8.81
C ILE A 60 26.67 4.90 8.26
N LYS A 61 27.38 5.67 7.43
CA LYS A 61 28.70 5.33 6.90
C LYS A 61 29.64 6.50 7.15
N GLU A 62 30.75 6.27 7.85
CA GLU A 62 31.78 7.29 8.12
C GLU A 62 31.21 8.60 8.70
N GLY A 63 30.24 8.49 9.62
CA GLY A 63 29.56 9.64 10.23
C GLY A 63 28.47 10.29 9.36
N SER A 64 28.34 9.90 8.09
CA SER A 64 27.29 10.37 7.19
C SER A 64 26.02 9.54 7.32
N TYR A 65 24.89 10.22 7.48
CA TYR A 65 23.56 9.60 7.56
C TYR A 65 22.97 9.40 6.17
N GLY A 66 22.53 8.18 5.88
CA GLY A 66 21.84 7.81 4.65
C GLY A 66 20.61 6.93 4.91
N LEU A 67 20.04 6.42 3.83
CA LEU A 67 18.95 5.47 3.83
C LEU A 67 19.29 4.28 2.93
N TRP A 68 18.97 3.09 3.41
CA TRP A 68 18.72 1.94 2.55
C TRP A 68 17.22 1.86 2.27
N ILE A 69 16.87 1.49 1.05
CA ILE A 69 15.49 1.30 0.57
C ILE A 69 15.41 -0.06 -0.12
N GLY A 70 14.48 -0.90 0.28
CA GLY A 70 14.24 -2.21 -0.34
C GLY A 70 12.79 -2.37 -0.76
N GLU A 71 12.53 -2.63 -2.03
CA GLU A 71 11.19 -2.96 -2.55
C GLU A 71 10.94 -4.46 -2.46
N TYR A 72 9.70 -4.85 -2.16
CA TYR A 72 9.24 -6.23 -2.14
C TYR A 72 7.91 -6.40 -2.90
N GLU A 73 7.67 -7.62 -3.36
CA GLU A 73 6.49 -8.00 -4.13
C GLU A 73 5.60 -8.99 -3.34
N PRO A 74 4.33 -9.19 -3.76
CA PRO A 74 3.45 -10.15 -3.12
C PRO A 74 4.00 -11.58 -3.13
N GLU A 75 3.69 -12.35 -2.08
CA GLU A 75 3.90 -13.80 -1.98
C GLU A 75 5.36 -14.28 -1.95
N ASN A 76 6.31 -13.39 -2.24
CA ASN A 76 7.74 -13.63 -2.10
C ASN A 76 8.26 -12.77 -0.93
N ASN A 77 8.66 -13.43 0.17
CA ASN A 77 9.25 -12.77 1.35
C ASN A 77 10.67 -12.25 1.07
N ARG A 78 10.87 -11.56 -0.05
CA ARG A 78 12.16 -11.19 -0.60
C ARG A 78 12.16 -9.75 -1.09
N VAL A 79 13.32 -9.12 -0.96
CA VAL A 79 13.58 -7.81 -1.56
C VAL A 79 13.92 -8.01 -3.04
N VAL A 80 13.17 -7.38 -3.94
CA VAL A 80 13.32 -7.50 -5.39
C VAL A 80 14.18 -6.39 -6.00
N ARG A 81 14.21 -5.21 -5.37
CA ARG A 81 15.09 -4.09 -5.72
C ARG A 81 15.63 -3.44 -4.46
N GLU A 82 16.86 -2.97 -4.51
CA GLU A 82 17.48 -2.23 -3.40
C GLU A 82 18.23 -0.99 -3.87
N GLU A 83 18.21 0.04 -3.03
CA GLU A 83 18.89 1.30 -3.24
C GLU A 83 19.52 1.80 -1.94
N VAL A 84 20.64 2.52 -2.07
CA VAL A 84 21.34 3.14 -0.95
C VAL A 84 21.65 4.59 -1.29
N HIS A 85 21.17 5.52 -0.46
CA HIS A 85 21.26 6.95 -0.71
C HIS A 85 21.87 7.71 0.46
N PHE A 86 22.80 8.63 0.16
CA PHE A 86 23.45 9.53 1.13
C PHE A 86 23.24 11.01 0.80
N SER A 87 22.20 11.33 0.02
CA SER A 87 21.84 12.70 -0.33
C SER A 87 21.40 13.51 0.90
N ARG A 88 21.28 14.84 0.74
CA ARG A 88 20.70 15.72 1.78
C ARG A 88 19.29 15.28 2.17
N GLY A 89 18.50 14.81 1.19
CA GLY A 89 17.17 14.28 1.40
C GLY A 89 17.17 13.02 2.27
N ALA A 90 17.99 12.03 1.88
CA ALA A 90 18.18 10.79 2.63
C ALA A 90 18.67 11.05 4.05
N SER A 91 19.65 11.94 4.22
CA SER A 91 20.15 12.36 5.53
C SER A 91 19.07 12.99 6.41
N THR A 92 18.20 13.82 5.82
CA THR A 92 17.10 14.49 6.54
C THR A 92 16.07 13.48 7.04
N ILE A 93 15.65 12.56 6.18
CA ILE A 93 14.68 11.50 6.53
C ILE A 93 15.28 10.52 7.54
N SER A 94 16.54 10.12 7.33
CA SER A 94 17.31 9.26 8.23
C SER A 94 17.34 9.82 9.66
N LYS A 95 17.72 11.10 9.82
CA LYS A 95 17.69 11.79 11.11
C LYS A 95 16.29 11.92 11.69
N LEU A 96 15.27 12.13 10.85
CA LEU A 96 13.88 12.21 11.30
C LEU A 96 13.42 10.87 11.91
N LEU A 97 13.70 9.75 11.24
CA LEU A 97 13.38 8.41 11.72
C LEU A 97 14.10 8.08 13.03
N LEU A 98 15.38 8.43 13.14
CA LEU A 98 16.14 8.25 14.38
C LEU A 98 15.56 9.07 15.54
N ARG A 99 15.20 10.34 15.31
CA ARG A 99 14.53 11.16 16.32
C ARG A 99 13.19 10.60 16.75
N TYR A 100 12.46 9.95 15.84
CA TYR A 100 11.22 9.27 16.18
C TYR A 100 11.44 8.04 17.06
N ALA A 101 12.43 7.21 16.71
CA ALA A 101 12.83 6.06 17.52
C ALA A 101 13.23 6.49 18.95
N GLU A 102 13.92 7.63 19.07
CA GLU A 102 14.31 8.23 20.35
C GLU A 102 13.15 8.95 21.08
N ASN A 103 11.91 8.84 20.60
CA ASN A 103 10.72 9.53 21.14
C ASN A 103 10.83 11.07 21.20
N LYS A 104 11.71 11.68 20.40
CA LYS A 104 11.91 13.14 20.33
C LYS A 104 10.92 13.85 19.42
N ILE A 105 10.12 13.10 18.65
CA ILE A 105 9.05 13.62 17.80
C ILE A 105 7.84 12.70 17.88
N SER A 106 6.64 13.27 17.74
CA SER A 106 5.39 12.51 17.83
C SER A 106 5.09 11.74 16.55
N GLU A 107 4.28 10.69 16.70
CA GLU A 107 3.76 9.91 15.57
C GLU A 107 3.00 10.79 14.57
N ARG A 108 2.24 11.78 15.05
CA ARG A 108 1.56 12.77 14.18
C ARG A 108 2.54 13.52 13.27
N VAL A 109 3.70 13.91 13.78
CA VAL A 109 4.74 14.59 13.00
C VAL A 109 5.34 13.64 11.96
N ILE A 110 5.65 12.41 12.34
CA ILE A 110 6.14 11.38 11.40
C ILE A 110 5.11 11.06 10.32
N ASN A 111 3.84 10.97 10.67
CA ASN A 111 2.75 10.70 9.72
C ASN A 111 2.58 11.81 8.70
N LYS A 112 2.74 13.07 9.13
CA LYS A 112 2.71 14.20 8.21
C LYS A 112 3.95 14.26 7.31
N MET A 113 5.14 14.01 7.86
CA MET A 113 6.42 14.24 7.17
C MET A 113 6.88 13.05 6.32
N LEU A 114 6.44 11.83 6.63
CA LEU A 114 6.78 10.60 5.92
C LEU A 114 5.54 10.00 5.27
N ASN A 115 5.02 10.71 4.26
CA ASN A 115 4.09 10.21 3.25
C ASN A 115 4.83 10.10 1.90
N VAL A 116 4.29 9.33 0.96
CA VAL A 116 5.01 9.04 -0.30
C VAL A 116 5.21 10.28 -1.16
N ASP A 117 4.29 11.23 -1.20
CA ASP A 117 4.51 12.49 -1.96
C ASP A 117 5.69 13.30 -1.39
N THR A 118 5.78 13.35 -0.06
CA THR A 118 6.90 14.02 0.61
C THR A 118 8.20 13.27 0.38
N LEU A 119 8.17 11.94 0.40
CA LEU A 119 9.33 11.12 0.09
C LEU A 119 9.78 11.32 -1.36
N ARG A 120 8.88 11.34 -2.33
CA ARG A 120 9.19 11.59 -3.74
C ARG A 120 9.89 12.94 -3.94
N ASN A 121 9.38 13.98 -3.28
CA ASN A 121 9.98 15.31 -3.32
C ASN A 121 11.36 15.38 -2.62
N LYS A 122 11.57 14.58 -1.57
CA LYS A 122 12.80 14.59 -0.79
C LYS A 122 13.87 13.64 -1.32
N LEU A 123 13.47 12.62 -2.08
CA LEU A 123 14.32 11.58 -2.65
C LEU A 123 14.09 11.46 -4.15
N PRO A 124 14.30 12.54 -4.95
CA PRO A 124 14.17 12.49 -6.40
C PRO A 124 15.08 11.45 -7.06
N GLU A 125 16.16 11.06 -6.39
CA GLU A 125 17.12 10.06 -6.87
C GLU A 125 16.70 8.60 -6.67
N SER A 126 15.64 8.32 -5.90
CA SER A 126 15.21 6.96 -5.60
C SER A 126 14.17 6.45 -6.59
N ASN A 127 14.57 5.58 -7.52
CA ASN A 127 13.64 5.02 -8.50
C ASN A 127 12.58 4.14 -7.81
N ILE A 128 12.95 3.39 -6.77
CA ILE A 128 11.98 2.63 -5.96
C ILE A 128 10.84 3.54 -5.49
N ILE A 129 11.14 4.71 -4.91
CA ILE A 129 10.12 5.63 -4.39
C ILE A 129 9.39 6.39 -5.50
N GLN A 130 10.09 6.83 -6.55
CA GLN A 130 9.47 7.53 -7.68
C GLN A 130 8.48 6.62 -8.41
N ASP A 131 8.89 5.37 -8.67
CA ASP A 131 8.09 4.37 -9.39
C ASP A 131 6.99 3.75 -8.53
N PHE A 132 7.01 3.98 -7.21
CA PHE A 132 6.09 3.33 -6.27
C PHE A 132 4.65 3.82 -6.47
N LYS A 133 3.96 3.18 -7.41
CA LYS A 133 2.58 3.46 -7.84
C LYS A 133 1.51 2.81 -6.96
N TYR A 134 1.92 2.10 -5.91
CA TYR A 134 1.05 1.27 -5.08
C TYR A 134 0.53 1.99 -3.84
N PHE A 135 0.99 3.21 -3.55
CA PHE A 135 0.61 3.99 -2.35
C PHE A 135 0.00 5.36 -2.64
N ILE A 136 0.14 5.85 -3.86
CA ILE A 136 -0.53 7.06 -4.35
C ILE A 136 -1.57 6.62 -5.35
N CYS A 137 -2.77 7.19 -5.23
CA CYS A 137 -3.86 6.97 -6.17
C CYS A 137 -3.77 7.93 -7.34
N PRO A 138 -3.48 7.48 -8.56
CA PRO A 138 -3.78 8.26 -9.75
C PRO A 138 -5.31 8.35 -9.91
N GLU A 139 -5.86 9.51 -10.24
CA GLU A 139 -7.31 9.70 -10.40
C GLU A 139 -7.92 8.73 -11.42
N GLU A 140 -7.16 8.36 -12.44
CA GLU A 140 -7.49 7.37 -13.47
C GLU A 140 -7.67 5.93 -12.94
N ARG A 141 -7.22 5.64 -11.71
CA ARG A 141 -7.39 4.35 -11.01
C ARG A 141 -8.54 4.36 -10.00
N LEU A 142 -9.33 5.43 -9.95
CA LEU A 142 -10.59 5.43 -9.20
C LEU A 142 -11.66 4.63 -9.95
N TYR A 143 -12.56 3.99 -9.20
CA TYR A 143 -13.74 3.36 -9.79
C TYR A 143 -14.59 4.33 -10.63
N SER A 144 -14.57 5.62 -10.33
CA SER A 144 -15.26 6.64 -11.12
C SER A 144 -14.72 6.73 -12.57
N LYS A 145 -13.47 6.31 -12.80
CA LYS A 145 -12.78 6.32 -14.10
C LYS A 145 -12.62 4.93 -14.74
N CYS A 146 -12.80 3.81 -14.02
CA CYS A 146 -12.75 2.46 -14.63
C CYS A 146 -13.91 2.29 -15.65
N PRO A 147 -13.60 2.02 -16.94
CA PRO A 147 -14.61 1.92 -17.99
C PRO A 147 -15.45 0.64 -17.88
N ARG A 148 -15.00 -0.35 -17.09
CA ARG A 148 -15.67 -1.65 -16.89
C ARG A 148 -16.43 -1.76 -15.57
N ILE A 149 -16.81 -0.64 -14.96
CA ILE A 149 -17.61 -0.63 -13.73
C ILE A 149 -18.89 -1.45 -13.85
N GLU A 150 -19.53 -1.38 -15.02
CA GLU A 150 -20.76 -2.12 -15.30
C GLU A 150 -20.54 -3.63 -15.27
N GLU A 151 -19.43 -4.07 -15.82
CA GLU A 151 -19.08 -5.49 -15.86
C GLU A 151 -18.72 -6.02 -14.49
N ILE A 152 -17.98 -5.23 -13.69
CA ILE A 152 -17.72 -5.53 -12.28
C ILE A 152 -19.05 -5.70 -11.55
N TYR A 153 -19.96 -4.73 -11.71
CA TYR A 153 -21.27 -4.78 -11.06
C TYR A 153 -22.11 -5.99 -11.48
N ARG A 154 -22.19 -6.28 -12.79
CA ARG A 154 -22.93 -7.45 -13.30
C ARG A 154 -22.31 -8.77 -12.82
N ALA A 155 -20.98 -8.86 -12.73
CA ALA A 155 -20.31 -10.05 -12.22
C ALA A 155 -20.59 -10.29 -10.73
N ILE A 156 -20.57 -9.22 -9.92
CA ILE A 156 -20.94 -9.30 -8.49
C ILE A 156 -22.43 -9.66 -8.37
N LEU A 157 -23.32 -9.03 -9.13
CA LEU A 157 -24.76 -9.31 -9.12
C LEU A 157 -25.06 -10.76 -9.50
N LYS A 158 -24.44 -11.27 -10.58
CA LYS A 158 -24.58 -12.67 -11.00
C LYS A 158 -24.18 -13.65 -9.90
N ARG A 159 -23.09 -13.36 -9.19
CA ARG A 159 -22.63 -14.19 -8.06
C ARG A 159 -23.55 -14.06 -6.84
N SER A 160 -24.06 -12.87 -6.56
CA SER A 160 -25.02 -12.61 -5.46
C SER A 160 -26.40 -13.20 -5.73
N ASN A 161 -26.80 -13.41 -6.98
CA ASN A 161 -28.06 -14.09 -7.29
C ASN A 161 -27.95 -15.61 -7.08
N SER A 162 -26.74 -16.17 -7.23
CA SER A 162 -26.47 -17.58 -6.90
C SER A 162 -26.24 -17.84 -5.41
N VAL A 163 -25.85 -16.80 -4.65
CA VAL A 163 -25.57 -16.89 -3.22
C VAL A 163 -26.13 -15.63 -2.56
N SER A 164 -27.10 -15.78 -1.65
CA SER A 164 -27.85 -14.66 -1.03
C SER A 164 -27.00 -13.56 -0.38
N ARG A 165 -25.71 -13.82 -0.19
CA ARG A 165 -24.73 -13.05 0.56
C ARG A 165 -23.32 -13.34 0.01
N LEU A 166 -22.54 -12.31 -0.30
CA LEU A 166 -21.14 -12.47 -0.75
C LEU A 166 -20.16 -12.02 0.32
N HIS A 167 -19.07 -12.76 0.49
CA HIS A 167 -17.95 -12.32 1.33
C HIS A 167 -17.06 -11.32 0.59
N TYR A 168 -16.37 -10.48 1.36
CA TYR A 168 -15.42 -9.50 0.85
C TYR A 168 -14.34 -10.09 -0.08
N SER A 169 -13.79 -11.24 0.30
CA SER A 169 -12.78 -11.96 -0.48
C SER A 169 -13.30 -12.36 -1.86
N GLN A 170 -14.57 -12.77 -1.96
CA GLN A 170 -15.19 -13.17 -3.23
C GLN A 170 -15.41 -11.98 -4.15
N VAL A 171 -15.75 -10.81 -3.61
CA VAL A 171 -15.88 -9.59 -4.41
C VAL A 171 -14.52 -9.11 -4.90
N ALA A 172 -13.49 -9.16 -4.05
CA ALA A 172 -12.12 -8.86 -4.45
C ALA A 172 -11.62 -9.76 -5.59
N GLU A 173 -11.91 -11.06 -5.53
CA GLU A 173 -11.58 -12.04 -6.57
C GLU A 173 -12.31 -11.78 -7.90
N ILE A 174 -13.58 -11.34 -7.86
CA ILE A 174 -14.33 -10.97 -9.06
C ILE A 174 -13.68 -9.76 -9.75
N ILE A 175 -13.29 -8.75 -8.97
CA ILE A 175 -12.65 -7.54 -9.49
C ILE A 175 -11.29 -7.87 -10.11
N SER A 176 -10.48 -8.72 -9.46
CA SER A 176 -9.14 -9.08 -9.93
C SER A 176 -9.12 -9.92 -11.21
N ARG A 177 -10.26 -10.49 -11.63
CA ARG A 177 -10.39 -11.26 -12.87
C ARG A 177 -10.67 -10.38 -14.10
N ILE A 178 -10.95 -9.09 -13.92
CA ILE A 178 -11.34 -8.18 -15.00
C ILE A 178 -10.09 -7.41 -15.46
N ASN A 179 -9.40 -7.94 -16.48
CA ASN A 179 -8.05 -7.53 -16.93
C ASN A 179 -7.79 -6.02 -17.06
N LYS A 180 -8.75 -5.21 -17.55
CA LYS A 180 -8.56 -3.76 -17.70
C LYS A 180 -8.65 -2.97 -16.39
N CYS A 181 -9.16 -3.57 -15.32
CA CYS A 181 -9.18 -2.98 -13.99
C CYS A 181 -8.25 -3.73 -13.02
N ASN A 182 -7.36 -4.61 -13.52
CA ASN A 182 -6.24 -5.20 -12.74
C ASN A 182 -5.29 -4.12 -12.20
N ASP A 183 -5.14 -3.01 -12.94
CA ASP A 183 -4.34 -1.84 -12.51
C ASP A 183 -5.17 -0.78 -11.78
N VAL A 184 -6.49 -0.94 -11.67
CA VAL A 184 -7.38 -0.04 -10.93
C VAL A 184 -7.34 -0.49 -9.47
N ILE A 185 -6.19 -0.21 -8.84
CA ILE A 185 -6.04 -0.34 -7.40
C ILE A 185 -7.01 0.65 -6.78
N ILE A 186 -7.96 0.12 -6.01
CA ILE A 186 -8.94 0.90 -5.29
C ILE A 186 -8.21 1.64 -4.19
N CYS A 187 -8.07 2.94 -4.40
CA CYS A 187 -7.39 3.78 -3.46
C CYS A 187 -8.30 4.08 -2.27
N PRO A 188 -7.82 3.90 -1.02
CA PRO A 188 -8.39 4.58 0.11
C PRO A 188 -8.10 6.06 -0.06
N LEU A 189 -9.10 6.91 0.18
CA LEU A 189 -8.85 8.35 0.23
C LEU A 189 -8.08 8.78 1.49
N THR A 190 -7.75 7.88 2.43
CA THR A 190 -6.94 8.18 3.63
C THR A 190 -6.51 6.91 4.37
N ALA A 191 -5.21 6.71 4.65
CA ALA A 191 -4.67 5.64 5.50
C ALA A 191 -5.10 4.20 5.03
N PRO A 192 -4.70 3.06 5.66
CA PRO A 192 -4.75 1.78 4.96
C PRO A 192 -6.19 1.38 4.57
N PRO A 193 -6.44 0.97 3.31
CA PRO A 193 -7.75 0.60 2.83
C PRO A 193 -8.08 -0.79 3.36
N ASN A 194 -8.90 -0.88 4.40
CA ASN A 194 -9.59 -2.15 4.64
C ASN A 194 -10.54 -2.45 3.46
N ALA A 195 -10.94 -3.71 3.29
CA ALA A 195 -11.84 -4.14 2.22
C ALA A 195 -13.19 -3.37 2.21
N PHE A 196 -13.57 -2.80 3.35
CA PHE A 196 -14.76 -1.99 3.52
C PHE A 196 -14.68 -0.67 2.75
N GLU A 197 -13.60 0.10 2.86
CA GLU A 197 -13.44 1.36 2.13
C GLU A 197 -13.44 1.17 0.61
N ARG A 198 -12.90 0.03 0.16
CA ARG A 198 -12.89 -0.35 -1.25
C ARG A 198 -14.30 -0.50 -1.80
N LEU A 199 -15.16 -1.19 -1.05
CA LEU A 199 -16.55 -1.40 -1.43
C LEU A 199 -17.43 -0.17 -1.24
N PHE A 200 -17.14 0.63 -0.22
CA PHE A 200 -17.79 1.91 -0.04
C PHE A 200 -17.56 2.82 -1.26
N THR A 201 -16.33 2.87 -1.77
CA THR A 201 -15.98 3.65 -2.97
C THR A 201 -16.63 3.08 -4.22
N LEU A 202 -16.68 1.75 -4.37
CA LEU A 202 -17.43 1.10 -5.45
C LEU A 202 -18.91 1.49 -5.40
N ASN A 203 -19.52 1.37 -4.21
CA ASN A 203 -20.93 1.66 -4.00
C ASN A 203 -21.28 3.12 -4.34
N LYS A 204 -20.43 4.06 -3.93
CA LYS A 204 -20.59 5.49 -4.27
C LYS A 204 -20.64 5.72 -5.79
N VAL A 205 -19.83 4.99 -6.56
CA VAL A 205 -19.81 5.07 -8.03
C VAL A 205 -21.03 4.39 -8.66
N LEU A 206 -21.48 3.25 -8.14
CA LEU A 206 -22.69 2.59 -8.62
C LEU A 206 -23.94 3.46 -8.41
N ARG A 207 -24.03 4.12 -7.26
CA ARG A 207 -25.09 5.08 -6.95
C ARG A 207 -25.03 6.31 -7.84
N SER A 208 -23.84 6.90 -8.03
CA SER A 208 -23.70 8.09 -8.89
C SER A 208 -24.03 7.80 -10.35
N ARG A 209 -23.81 6.58 -10.82
CA ARG A 209 -24.19 6.11 -12.16
C ARG A 209 -25.59 5.49 -12.24
N ARG A 210 -26.38 5.53 -11.16
CA ARG A 210 -27.75 4.96 -11.06
C ARG A 210 -27.85 3.47 -11.45
N MET A 211 -26.80 2.70 -11.20
CA MET A 211 -26.70 1.28 -11.59
C MET A 211 -27.24 0.34 -10.51
N GLY A 212 -27.19 0.77 -9.25
CA GLY A 212 -27.61 0.00 -8.09
C GLY A 212 -26.82 0.38 -6.84
N GLU A 213 -26.98 -0.42 -5.79
CA GLU A 213 -26.36 -0.21 -4.48
C GLU A 213 -25.82 -1.52 -3.92
N ILE A 214 -24.72 -1.41 -3.18
CA ILE A 214 -24.11 -2.49 -2.42
C ILE A 214 -24.26 -2.14 -0.94
N ASN A 215 -25.02 -2.95 -0.20
CA ASN A 215 -25.13 -2.83 1.25
C ASN A 215 -24.15 -3.77 1.94
N ILE A 216 -23.43 -3.21 2.89
CA ILE A 216 -22.35 -3.86 3.61
C ILE A 216 -22.83 -4.17 5.04
N TYR A 217 -22.78 -5.43 5.44
CA TYR A 217 -23.15 -5.91 6.77
C TYR A 217 -22.00 -6.72 7.35
N GLU A 218 -21.28 -6.17 8.33
CA GLU A 218 -20.12 -6.80 8.98
C GLU A 218 -19.08 -7.33 7.96
N ASN A 219 -19.16 -8.61 7.60
CA ASN A 219 -18.26 -9.32 6.68
C ASN A 219 -18.92 -9.78 5.38
N VAL A 220 -20.12 -9.29 5.11
CA VAL A 220 -21.02 -9.82 4.10
C VAL A 220 -21.69 -8.71 3.31
N ILE A 221 -21.88 -8.96 2.02
CA ILE A 221 -22.35 -7.98 1.04
C ILE A 221 -23.67 -8.45 0.45
N LYS A 222 -24.64 -7.53 0.37
CA LYS A 222 -25.86 -7.68 -0.42
C LYS A 222 -25.88 -6.65 -1.53
N VAL A 223 -26.29 -7.08 -2.72
CA VAL A 223 -26.35 -6.22 -3.91
C VAL A 223 -27.81 -5.99 -4.27
N PHE A 224 -28.15 -4.72 -4.53
CA PHE A 224 -29.49 -4.28 -4.90
C PHE A 224 -29.42 -3.61 -6.26
N GLN A 225 -30.20 -4.12 -7.21
CA GLN A 225 -30.39 -3.45 -8.49
C GLN A 225 -31.40 -2.33 -8.31
N HIS A 226 -31.04 -1.12 -8.74
CA HIS A 226 -32.05 -0.09 -8.95
C HIS A 226 -32.84 -0.48 -10.21
N CYS A 227 -34.10 -0.88 -10.02
CA CYS A 227 -35.05 -0.85 -11.13
C CYS A 227 -35.28 0.63 -11.47
N PRO A 228 -35.08 1.06 -12.73
CA PRO A 228 -35.54 2.37 -13.13
C PRO A 228 -37.05 2.43 -12.87
N GLN A 229 -37.50 3.39 -12.08
CA GLN A 229 -38.92 3.71 -11.96
C GLN A 229 -39.38 4.12 -13.36
N GLY A 230 -40.07 3.21 -14.07
CA GLY A 230 -40.47 3.47 -15.45
C GLY A 230 -40.91 2.30 -16.32
N GLU A 231 -40.98 1.06 -15.82
CA GLU A 231 -41.69 -0.01 -16.54
C GLU A 231 -42.83 -0.55 -15.67
N SER A 232 -44.02 -0.02 -15.97
CA SER A 232 -45.31 -0.59 -15.58
C SER A 232 -45.44 -2.01 -16.14
N PHE A 233 -45.72 -2.96 -15.26
CA PHE A 233 -46.50 -4.15 -15.63
C PHE A 233 -47.97 -3.75 -15.82
#